data_AF-A0A4R6A995-F1
#
_entry.id   AF-A0A4R6A995-F1
#
_cell.length_a   1.000
_cell.length_b   1.000
_cell.length_c   1.000
_cell.angle_alpha   90.00
_cell.angle_beta   90.00
_cell.angle_gamma   90.00
#
_symmetry.space_group_name_H-M   'P 1'
#
loop_
_entity.id
_entity.type
_entity.pdbx_description
1 polymer ?
#
loop_
_entity_poly.entity_id
_entity_poly.type
_entity_poly.pdbx_seq_one_letter_code
_entity_poly.pdbx_strand_id
1 'polypeptide(L)'
;MVETPNKPLPPKSDPSTEDLSRQIDTLKKDISRLTELVGNYGKSRGERLRVDAEARAAAFKDDAQGRIEDVETYVRQNPATALGIAAAVGFVLGLMRR
;
A
#
# COMPACT_ATOMS: atom_id res chain seq x y z
N MET A 1 -28.51 53.05 -26.51
CA MET A 1 -27.73 51.83 -26.20
C MET A 1 -26.49 52.29 -25.47
N VAL A 2 -26.43 52.09 -24.15
CA VAL A 2 -25.30 52.51 -23.31
C VAL A 2 -24.26 51.39 -23.38
N GLU A 3 -23.16 51.63 -24.09
CA GLU A 3 -22.02 50.71 -24.09
C GLU A 3 -21.40 50.72 -22.69
N THR A 4 -21.50 49.61 -21.98
CA THR A 4 -20.77 49.39 -20.72
C THR A 4 -19.27 49.41 -20.98
N PRO A 5 -18.46 50.13 -20.18
CA PRO A 5 -17.02 50.17 -20.37
C PRO A 5 -16.43 48.79 -20.07
N ASN A 6 -15.78 48.21 -21.08
CA ASN A 6 -15.07 46.93 -20.97
C ASN A 6 -13.86 47.11 -20.05
N LYS A 7 -14.01 46.74 -18.77
CA LYS A 7 -12.92 46.79 -17.79
C LYS A 7 -11.93 45.66 -18.10
N PRO A 8 -10.63 45.95 -18.34
CA PRO A 8 -9.66 44.89 -18.64
C PRO A 8 -9.57 43.93 -17.45
N LEU A 9 -9.57 42.63 -17.74
CA LEU A 9 -9.29 41.60 -16.75
C LEU A 9 -7.85 41.78 -16.24
N PRO A 10 -7.61 41.66 -14.92
CA PRO A 10 -6.25 41.75 -14.38
C PRO A 10 -5.36 40.69 -15.05
N PRO A 11 -4.09 41.01 -15.33
CA PRO A 11 -3.17 40.05 -15.94
C PRO A 11 -3.01 38.85 -14.99
N LYS A 12 -3.11 37.63 -15.54
CA LYS A 12 -2.75 36.42 -14.80
C LYS A 12 -1.24 36.46 -14.57
N SER A 13 -0.81 36.66 -13.33
CA SER A 13 0.60 36.60 -12.96
C SER A 13 1.09 35.15 -13.04
N ASP A 14 2.17 34.91 -13.80
CA ASP A 14 2.86 33.63 -13.76
C ASP A 14 3.42 33.39 -12.34
N PRO A 15 3.31 32.15 -11.81
CA PRO A 15 3.78 31.85 -10.46
C PRO A 15 5.29 32.12 -10.35
N SER A 16 5.68 32.84 -9.30
CA SER A 16 7.08 33.12 -9.03
C SER A 16 7.82 31.87 -8.58
N THR A 17 9.16 31.86 -8.70
CA THR A 17 10.01 30.77 -8.19
C THR A 17 9.79 30.50 -6.70
N GLU A 18 9.49 31.55 -5.92
CA GLU A 18 9.15 31.47 -4.50
C GLU A 18 7.85 30.67 -4.28
N ASP A 19 6.84 30.88 -5.12
CA ASP A 19 5.54 30.18 -5.04
C ASP A 19 5.67 28.71 -5.43
N LEU A 20 6.52 28.40 -6.41
CA LEU A 20 6.84 27.02 -6.79
C LEU A 20 7.58 26.29 -5.66
N SER A 21 8.53 26.96 -5.00
CA SER A 21 9.25 26.38 -3.85
C SER A 21 8.29 26.01 -2.71
N ARG A 22 7.37 26.92 -2.36
CA ARG A 22 6.34 26.68 -1.33
C ARG A 22 5.40 25.53 -1.68
N GLN A 23 5.02 25.40 -2.95
CA GLN A 23 4.18 24.30 -3.42
C GLN A 23 4.91 22.95 -3.37
N ILE A 24 6.19 22.92 -3.74
CA ILE A 24 7.02 21.71 -3.63
C ILE A 24 7.14 21.26 -2.18
N ASP A 25 7.35 22.19 -1.25
CA ASP A 25 7.43 21.85 0.18
C ASP A 25 6.09 21.34 0.74
N THR A 26 4.98 21.89 0.27
CA THR A 26 3.64 21.40 0.63
C THR A 26 3.43 19.99 0.07
N LEU A 27 3.74 19.77 -1.20
CA LEU A 27 3.60 18.47 -1.86
C LEU A 27 4.47 17.40 -1.19
N LYS A 28 5.71 17.72 -0.81
CA LYS A 28 6.58 16.82 -0.05
C LYS A 28 5.95 16.41 1.27
N LYS A 29 5.39 17.35 2.03
CA LYS A 29 4.71 17.08 3.30
C LYS A 29 3.50 16.16 3.10
N ASP A 30 2.73 16.39 2.05
CA ASP A 30 1.55 15.57 1.74
C ASP A 30 1.95 14.14 1.35
N ILE A 31 2.99 13.98 0.54
CA ILE A 31 3.54 12.66 0.19
C ILE A 31 4.03 11.93 1.44
N SER A 32 4.80 12.60 2.31
CA SER A 32 5.26 12.00 3.56
C SER A 32 4.10 11.53 4.43
N ARG A 33 3.05 12.34 4.59
CA ARG A 33 1.86 11.99 5.35
C ARG A 33 1.10 10.81 4.73
N LEU A 34 0.98 10.78 3.40
CA LEU A 34 0.38 9.64 2.70
C LEU A 34 1.20 8.36 2.88
N THR A 35 2.53 8.43 2.78
CA THR A 35 3.42 7.30 3.02
C THR A 35 3.29 6.77 4.45
N GLU A 36 3.23 7.65 5.45
CA GLU A 36 2.99 7.27 6.84
C GLU A 36 1.64 6.56 7.03
N LEU A 37 0.57 7.10 6.44
CA LEU A 37 -0.76 6.48 6.50
C LEU A 37 -0.77 5.09 5.86
N VAL A 38 -0.15 4.93 4.69
CA VAL A 38 -0.03 3.63 4.01
C VAL A 38 0.78 2.65 4.86
N GLY A 39 1.89 3.12 5.45
CA GLY A 39 2.72 2.31 6.34
C GLY A 39 1.96 1.85 7.59
N ASN A 40 1.23 2.75 8.25
CA ASN A 40 0.42 2.44 9.42
C ASN A 40 -0.75 1.51 9.09
N TYR A 41 -1.43 1.73 7.95
CA TYR A 41 -2.47 0.85 7.46
C TYR A 41 -1.93 -0.55 7.19
N GLY A 42 -0.78 -0.65 6.53
CA GLY A 42 -0.07 -1.90 6.29
C GLY A 42 0.26 -2.65 7.58
N LYS A 43 0.83 -1.97 8.58
CA LYS A 43 1.09 -2.55 9.92
C LYS A 43 -0.19 -3.09 10.58
N SER A 44 -1.27 -2.31 10.56
CA SER A 44 -2.56 -2.73 11.16
C SER A 44 -3.17 -3.96 10.47
N ARG A 45 -2.97 -4.10 9.16
CA ARG A 45 -3.44 -5.25 8.37
C ARG A 45 -2.55 -6.46 8.60
N GLY A 46 -1.24 -6.25 8.68
CA GLY A 46 -0.26 -7.28 9.03
C GLY A 46 -0.54 -7.88 10.41
N GLU A 47 -0.84 -7.05 11.42
CA GLU A 47 -1.15 -7.54 12.76
C GLU A 47 -2.44 -8.36 12.78
N ARG A 48 -3.49 -7.91 12.08
CA ARG A 48 -4.73 -8.69 11.91
C ARG A 48 -4.47 -10.02 11.22
N LEU A 49 -3.69 -10.01 10.14
CA LEU A 49 -3.33 -11.24 9.42
C LEU A 49 -2.53 -12.20 10.32
N ARG A 50 -1.65 -11.68 11.17
CA ARG A 50 -0.90 -12.47 12.15
C ARG A 50 -1.84 -13.13 13.16
N VAL A 51 -2.75 -12.38 13.76
CA VAL A 51 -3.75 -12.91 14.71
C VAL A 51 -4.64 -13.96 14.05
N ASP A 52 -5.12 -13.71 12.83
CA ASP A 52 -5.93 -14.67 12.08
C ASP A 52 -5.12 -15.94 11.72
N ALA A 53 -3.86 -15.78 11.34
CA ALA A 53 -2.97 -16.89 11.04
C ALA A 53 -2.66 -17.73 12.29
N GLU A 54 -2.42 -17.09 13.44
CA GLU A 54 -2.22 -17.75 14.73
C GLU A 54 -3.48 -18.52 15.16
N ALA A 55 -4.66 -17.91 15.05
CA ALA A 55 -5.93 -18.56 15.37
C ALA A 55 -6.20 -19.77 14.45
N ARG A 56 -5.92 -19.63 13.14
CA ARG A 56 -6.01 -20.74 12.20
C ARG A 56 -4.99 -21.83 12.52
N ALA A 57 -3.74 -21.48 12.79
CA ALA A 57 -2.71 -22.45 13.13
C ALA A 57 -3.06 -23.24 14.40
N ALA A 58 -3.63 -22.57 15.42
CA ALA A 58 -4.14 -23.24 16.61
C ALA A 58 -5.27 -24.23 16.28
N ALA A 59 -6.25 -23.82 15.47
CA ALA A 59 -7.32 -24.71 15.02
C ALA A 59 -6.82 -25.89 14.16
N PHE A 60 -5.82 -25.66 13.31
CA PHE A 60 -5.16 -26.71 12.52
C PHE A 60 -4.37 -27.70 13.39
N LYS A 61 -3.77 -27.24 14.50
CA LYS A 61 -2.96 -28.07 15.38
C LYS A 61 -3.83 -29.08 16.15
N ASP A 62 -5.04 -28.69 16.53
CA ASP A 62 -6.03 -29.60 17.11
C ASP A 62 -6.57 -30.62 16.08
N ASP A 63 -6.53 -30.29 14.79
CA ASP A 63 -7.08 -31.08 13.68
C ASP A 63 -5.99 -31.84 12.86
N ALA A 64 -4.76 -31.89 13.39
CA ALA A 64 -3.53 -32.09 12.60
C ALA A 64 -3.33 -33.48 11.97
N GLN A 65 -4.11 -34.51 12.33
CA GLN A 65 -3.94 -35.84 11.74
C GLN A 65 -4.56 -35.97 10.34
N GLY A 66 -5.54 -35.14 9.95
CA GLY A 66 -6.22 -35.26 8.65
C GLY A 66 -5.71 -34.32 7.55
N ARG A 67 -4.98 -33.26 7.89
CA ARG A 67 -4.85 -32.07 7.01
C ARG A 67 -3.54 -31.95 6.22
N ILE A 68 -2.55 -32.80 6.50
CA ILE A 68 -1.27 -32.78 5.76
C ILE A 68 -1.51 -33.18 4.30
N GLU A 69 -2.40 -34.14 4.06
CA GLU A 69 -2.78 -34.61 2.72
C GLU A 69 -3.49 -33.51 1.91
N ASP A 70 -4.28 -32.67 2.58
CA ASP A 70 -4.95 -31.51 1.96
C ASP A 70 -3.95 -30.43 1.50
N VAL A 71 -2.90 -30.19 2.29
CA VAL A 71 -1.87 -29.19 1.95
C VAL A 71 -1.11 -29.63 0.71
N GLU A 72 -0.68 -30.90 0.66
CA GLU A 72 0.02 -31.42 -0.51
C GLU A 72 -0.88 -31.42 -1.76
N THR A 73 -2.15 -31.80 -1.59
CA THR A 73 -3.15 -31.75 -2.66
C THR A 73 -3.39 -30.32 -3.15
N TYR A 74 -3.49 -29.35 -2.25
CA TYR A 74 -3.67 -27.94 -2.59
C TYR A 74 -2.48 -27.37 -3.36
N VAL A 75 -1.25 -27.70 -2.96
CA VAL A 75 -0.03 -27.28 -3.66
C VAL A 75 0.04 -27.90 -5.05
N ARG A 76 -0.32 -29.18 -5.21
CA ARG A 76 -0.40 -29.83 -6.53
C ARG A 76 -1.49 -29.23 -7.43
N GLN A 77 -2.63 -28.87 -6.86
CA GLN A 77 -3.74 -28.27 -7.61
C GLN A 77 -3.48 -26.80 -7.99
N ASN A 78 -2.70 -26.08 -7.18
CA ASN A 78 -2.46 -24.63 -7.35
C ASN A 78 -0.96 -24.27 -7.34
N PRO A 79 -0.14 -24.85 -8.23
CA PRO A 79 1.32 -24.67 -8.21
C PRO A 79 1.72 -23.21 -8.45
N ALA A 80 1.03 -22.49 -9.33
CA ALA A 80 1.29 -21.07 -9.59
C ALA A 80 1.05 -20.20 -8.35
N THR A 81 -0.01 -20.47 -7.59
CA THR A 81 -0.32 -19.76 -6.35
C THR A 81 0.74 -20.03 -5.28
N ALA A 82 1.12 -21.31 -5.11
CA ALA A 82 2.17 -21.70 -4.16
C ALA A 82 3.50 -21.02 -4.48
N LEU A 83 3.92 -21.04 -5.75
CA LEU A 83 5.12 -20.34 -6.22
C LEU A 83 5.02 -18.82 -6.02
N GLY A 84 3.87 -18.23 -6.29
CA GLY A 84 3.63 -16.80 -6.08
C GLY A 84 3.78 -16.39 -4.63
N ILE A 85 3.25 -17.19 -3.70
CA ILE A 85 3.42 -16.96 -2.25
C ILE A 85 4.90 -17.09 -1.86
N ALA A 86 5.58 -18.16 -2.28
CA ALA A 86 7.00 -18.37 -1.99
C ALA A 86 7.88 -17.22 -2.51
N ALA A 87 7.64 -16.79 -3.75
CA ALA A 87 8.34 -15.66 -4.36
C ALA A 87 8.07 -14.35 -3.63
N ALA A 88 6.81 -14.07 -3.25
CA ALA A 88 6.45 -12.87 -2.50
C ALA A 88 7.13 -12.82 -1.12
N VAL A 89 7.14 -13.94 -0.40
CA VAL A 89 7.83 -14.04 0.90
C VAL A 89 9.34 -13.84 0.73
N GLY A 90 9.95 -14.52 -0.24
CA GLY A 90 11.38 -14.38 -0.53
C GLY A 90 11.78 -12.96 -0.92
N PHE A 91 10.94 -12.27 -1.69
CA PHE A 91 11.16 -10.88 -2.08
C PHE A 91 11.17 -9.92 -0.89
N VAL A 92 10.19 -10.03 0.02
CA VAL A 92 10.14 -9.19 1.22
C VAL A 92 11.36 -9.42 2.11
N LEU A 93 11.73 -10.68 2.34
CA LEU A 93 12.93 -11.02 3.13
C LEU A 93 14.22 -10.52 2.47
N GLY A 94 14.29 -10.56 1.13
CA GLY A 94 15.40 -10.02 0.36
C GLY A 94 15.53 -8.50 0.49
N LEU A 95 14.41 -7.77 0.46
CA LEU A 95 14.39 -6.32 0.65
C LEU A 95 14.86 -5.88 2.05
N MET A 96 14.56 -6.66 3.10
CA MET A 96 15.02 -6.36 4.45
C MET A 96 16.54 -6.56 4.64
N ARG A 97 17.18 -7.34 3.77
CA ARG A 97 18.61 -7.68 3.83
C ARG A 97 19.50 -6.79 2.96
N ARG A 98 18.91 -5.84 2.24
CA ARG A 98 19.60 -4.93 1.33
C ARG A 98 19.74 -3.55 1.93
#